data_AF-A0A7S0CL86-F1
#
_entry.id   AF-A0A7S0CL86-F1
#
_cell.length_a   1.000
_cell.length_b   1.000
_cell.length_c   1.000
_cell.angle_alpha   90.00
_cell.angle_beta   90.00
_cell.angle_gamma   90.00
#
_symmetry.space_group_name_H-M   'P 1'
#
loop_
_entity.id
_entity.type
_entity.pdbx_description
1 polymer ?
#
loop_
_entity_poly.entity_id
_entity_poly.type
_entity_poly.pdbx_seq_one_letter_code
_entity_poly.pdbx_strand_id
1 'polypeptide(L)'
;ILRSVNIDNAAARVLVDIAKIQDEEVGDGTTSVAVLCGELLRQGEGLIAQRIHPTTIAQGWRLATRVARNALEKSASNNGGVGHEAAFRNDLFQIARTTLSSKILLHERDYFANLAVDAVLRLRGSNNLFCY
;
A
#
# COMPACT_ATOMS: atom_id res chain seq x y z
N ILE A 1 14.94 -0.53 -2.53
CA ILE A 1 15.45 -0.66 -3.92
C ILE A 1 15.53 0.70 -4.61
N LEU A 2 14.43 1.45 -4.77
CA LEU A 2 14.43 2.74 -5.49
C LEU A 2 15.29 3.85 -4.84
N ARG A 3 15.58 3.76 -3.53
CA ARG A 3 16.51 4.67 -2.84
C ARG A 3 17.98 4.49 -3.26
N SER A 4 18.33 3.33 -3.83
CA SER A 4 19.72 2.94 -4.15
C SER A 4 20.09 3.15 -5.62
N VAL A 5 19.15 3.61 -6.45
CA VAL A 5 19.37 3.85 -7.88
C VAL A 5 19.69 5.33 -8.07
N ASN A 6 20.79 5.64 -8.74
CA ASN A 6 21.12 7.03 -9.09
C ASN A 6 20.20 7.49 -10.24
N ILE A 7 19.38 8.52 -10.00
CA ILE A 7 18.36 8.99 -10.95
C ILE A 7 18.55 10.48 -11.24
N ASP A 8 18.95 10.75 -12.47
CA ASP A 8 19.15 12.11 -12.98
C ASP A 8 17.88 12.70 -13.60
N ASN A 9 16.90 11.87 -13.96
CA ASN A 9 15.64 12.31 -14.55
C ASN A 9 14.66 12.82 -13.48
N ALA A 10 14.18 14.06 -13.63
CA ALA A 10 13.26 14.70 -12.68
C ALA A 10 11.90 13.98 -12.55
N ALA A 11 11.35 13.42 -13.62
CA ALA A 11 10.10 12.66 -13.57
C ALA A 11 10.27 11.32 -12.84
N ALA A 12 11.41 10.65 -13.06
CA ALA A 12 11.73 9.43 -12.32
C ALA A 12 11.97 9.70 -10.82
N ARG A 13 12.46 10.89 -10.45
CA ARG A 13 12.58 11.31 -9.05
C ARG A 13 11.23 11.38 -8.35
N VAL A 14 10.21 11.94 -9.01
CA VAL A 14 8.84 11.97 -8.49
C VAL A 14 8.31 10.56 -8.21
N LEU A 15 8.58 9.59 -9.10
CA LEU A 15 8.18 8.19 -8.88
C LEU A 15 8.88 7.55 -7.67
N VAL A 16 10.16 7.86 -7.46
CA VAL A 16 10.89 7.39 -6.27
C VAL A 16 10.32 8.00 -5.01
N ASP A 17 9.97 9.28 -5.03
CA ASP A 17 9.43 9.95 -3.86
C ASP A 17 8.03 9.42 -3.50
N ILE A 18 7.20 9.10 -4.49
CA ILE A 18 5.91 8.40 -4.26
C ILE A 18 6.13 7.06 -3.56
N ALA A 19 7.11 6.25 -4.02
CA ALA A 19 7.40 4.97 -3.40
C ALA A 19 7.97 5.11 -1.98
N LYS A 20 8.74 6.18 -1.70
CA LYS A 20 9.23 6.47 -0.33
C LYS A 20 8.08 6.84 0.60
N ILE A 21 7.16 7.70 0.15
CA ILE A 21 5.99 8.09 0.95
C ILE A 21 5.13 6.86 1.26
N GLN A 22 4.92 5.97 0.27
CA GLN A 22 4.18 4.73 0.49
C GLN A 22 4.84 3.81 1.53
N ASP A 23 6.18 3.77 1.55
CA ASP A 23 6.97 3.01 2.53
C ASP A 23 6.86 3.61 3.94
N GLU A 24 6.82 4.94 4.04
CA GLU A 24 6.75 5.67 5.32
C GLU A 24 5.35 5.64 5.94
N GLU A 25 4.29 5.74 5.13
CA GLU A 25 2.91 5.76 5.61
C GLU A 25 2.32 4.36 5.86
N VAL A 26 2.64 3.38 5.02
CA VAL A 26 2.02 2.04 5.07
C VAL A 26 3.05 0.92 5.22
N GLY A 27 4.25 1.07 4.66
CA GLY A 27 5.31 0.06 4.70
C GLY A 27 5.10 -1.15 3.78
N ASP A 28 4.07 -1.11 2.92
CA ASP A 28 3.79 -2.11 1.90
C ASP A 28 3.26 -1.45 0.61
N GLY A 29 3.35 -2.17 -0.51
CA GLY A 29 2.86 -1.70 -1.82
C GLY A 29 3.77 -0.72 -2.55
N THR A 30 5.01 -0.52 -2.07
CA THR A 30 6.00 0.40 -2.67
C THR A 30 6.32 0.08 -4.14
N THR A 31 6.29 -1.21 -4.50
CA THR A 31 6.46 -1.65 -5.89
C THR A 31 5.18 -1.43 -6.70
N SER A 32 4.03 -1.78 -6.13
CA SER A 32 2.72 -1.66 -6.80
C SER A 32 2.42 -0.22 -7.18
N VAL A 33 2.70 0.76 -6.30
CA VAL A 33 2.46 2.17 -6.61
C VAL A 33 3.35 2.66 -7.75
N ALA A 34 4.62 2.25 -7.80
CA ALA A 34 5.54 2.64 -8.87
C ALA A 34 5.10 2.07 -10.22
N VAL A 35 4.71 0.78 -10.27
CA VAL A 35 4.20 0.12 -11.48
C VAL A 35 2.89 0.75 -11.93
N LEU A 36 1.96 1.02 -11.02
CA LEU A 36 0.68 1.65 -11.33
C LEU A 36 0.88 3.06 -11.93
N CYS A 37 1.76 3.88 -11.35
CA CYS A 37 2.07 5.20 -11.90
C CYS A 37 2.69 5.09 -13.31
N GLY A 38 3.61 4.15 -13.52
CA GLY A 38 4.21 3.91 -14.83
C GLY A 38 3.18 3.56 -15.90
N GLU A 39 2.25 2.66 -15.58
CA GLU A 39 1.20 2.27 -16.53
C GLU A 39 0.19 3.39 -16.78
N LEU A 40 -0.19 4.17 -15.76
CA LEU A 40 -1.05 5.34 -15.94
C LEU A 40 -0.41 6.37 -16.89
N LEU A 41 0.88 6.65 -16.75
CA LEU A 41 1.59 7.56 -17.65
C LEU A 41 1.62 7.02 -19.08
N ARG A 42 1.87 5.72 -19.27
CA ARG A 42 1.85 5.06 -20.58
C ARG A 42 0.47 5.14 -21.25
N GLN A 43 -0.60 4.91 -20.49
CA GLN A 43 -1.97 5.06 -21.01
C GLN A 43 -2.30 6.53 -21.31
N GLY A 44 -1.81 7.46 -20.48
CA GLY A 44 -1.92 8.90 -20.71
C GLY A 44 -1.28 9.33 -22.03
N GLU A 45 -0.09 8.84 -22.33
CA GLU A 45 0.59 9.07 -23.62
C GLU A 45 -0.27 8.57 -24.79
N GLY A 46 -0.88 7.39 -24.68
CA GLY A 46 -1.79 6.85 -25.69
C GLY A 46 -3.02 7.75 -25.95
N LEU A 47 -3.58 8.36 -24.90
CA LEU A 47 -4.70 9.29 -25.01
C LEU A 47 -4.27 10.64 -25.62
N ILE A 48 -3.06 11.11 -25.31
CA ILE A 48 -2.49 12.31 -25.93
C ILE A 48 -2.26 12.08 -27.43
N ALA A 49 -1.79 10.89 -27.83
CA ALA A 49 -1.64 10.54 -29.24
C ALA A 49 -2.98 10.58 -30.00
N GLN A 50 -4.11 10.35 -29.31
CA GLN A 50 -5.46 10.50 -29.84
C GLN A 50 -5.99 11.94 -29.80
N ARG A 51 -5.11 12.92 -29.55
CA ARG A 51 -5.41 14.37 -29.44
C ARG A 51 -6.34 14.74 -28.28
N ILE A 52 -6.36 13.94 -27.21
CA ILE A 52 -7.07 14.31 -25.98
C ILE A 52 -6.18 15.23 -25.15
N HIS A 53 -6.72 16.38 -24.74
CA HIS A 53 -5.96 17.36 -23.96
C HIS A 53 -5.53 16.81 -22.59
N PRO A 54 -4.27 16.99 -22.14
CA PRO A 54 -3.78 16.47 -20.86
C PRO A 54 -4.63 16.83 -19.65
N THR A 55 -5.15 18.05 -19.59
CA THR A 55 -6.05 18.50 -18.52
C THR A 55 -7.33 17.66 -18.45
N THR A 56 -7.90 17.26 -19.59
CA THR A 56 -9.09 16.41 -19.64
C THR A 56 -8.79 15.01 -19.12
N ILE A 57 -7.62 14.46 -19.47
CA ILE A 57 -7.15 13.15 -18.97
C ILE A 57 -7.01 13.20 -17.44
N ALA A 58 -6.33 14.23 -16.91
CA ALA A 58 -6.16 14.41 -15.48
C ALA A 58 -7.49 14.55 -14.72
N GLN A 59 -8.45 15.29 -15.28
CA GLN A 59 -9.81 15.39 -14.71
C GLN A 59 -10.55 14.05 -14.73
N GLY A 60 -10.44 13.30 -15.85
CA GLY A 60 -11.02 11.97 -15.99
C GLY A 60 -10.46 10.99 -14.95
N TRP A 61 -9.14 10.97 -14.76
CA TRP A 61 -8.52 10.12 -13.73
C TRP A 61 -8.92 10.54 -12.32
N ARG A 62 -9.03 11.83 -12.01
CA ARG A 62 -9.55 12.28 -10.70
C ARG A 62 -10.96 11.78 -10.44
N LEU A 63 -11.82 11.75 -11.46
CA LEU A 63 -13.16 11.17 -11.35
C LEU A 63 -13.07 9.65 -11.13
N ALA A 64 -12.26 8.96 -11.93
CA ALA A 64 -12.06 7.51 -11.82
C ALA A 64 -11.53 7.11 -10.44
N THR A 65 -10.58 7.85 -9.86
CA THR A 65 -10.07 7.62 -8.50
C THR A 65 -11.18 7.68 -7.46
N ARG A 66 -12.12 8.64 -7.56
CA ARG A 66 -13.25 8.73 -6.63
C ARG A 66 -14.17 7.51 -6.75
N VAL A 67 -14.48 7.09 -7.98
CA VAL A 67 -15.32 5.91 -8.22
C VAL A 67 -14.64 4.63 -7.71
N ALA A 68 -13.36 4.46 -8.00
CA ALA A 68 -12.57 3.33 -7.54
C ALA A 68 -12.50 3.27 -6.01
N ARG A 69 -12.29 4.40 -5.34
CA ARG A 69 -12.30 4.47 -3.86
C ARG A 69 -13.66 4.06 -3.30
N ASN A 70 -14.75 4.60 -3.85
CA ASN A 70 -16.10 4.23 -3.40
C ASN A 70 -16.39 2.73 -3.63
N ALA A 71 -15.86 2.14 -4.70
CA ALA A 71 -15.98 0.71 -4.93
C ALA A 71 -15.19 -0.11 -3.90
N LEU A 72 -13.94 0.29 -3.60
CA LEU A 72 -13.12 -0.34 -2.57
C LEU A 72 -13.76 -0.27 -1.18
N GLU A 73 -14.31 0.89 -0.81
CA GLU A 73 -15.03 1.07 0.47
C GLU A 73 -16.26 0.15 0.57
N LYS A 74 -16.99 -0.05 -0.53
CA LYS A 74 -18.15 -0.97 -0.56
C LYS A 74 -17.74 -2.44 -0.51
N SER A 75 -16.56 -2.78 -1.03
CA SER A 75 -16.02 -4.14 -0.99
C SER A 75 -15.25 -4.45 0.29
N ALA A 76 -14.96 -3.46 1.13
CA ALA A 76 -14.23 -3.65 2.37
C ALA A 76 -15.10 -4.35 3.42
N SER A 77 -14.55 -5.40 4.04
CA SER A 77 -15.16 -6.09 5.17
C SER A 77 -14.63 -5.53 6.49
N ASN A 78 -15.51 -5.18 7.42
CA ASN A 78 -15.13 -4.76 8.77
C ASN A 78 -15.16 -5.95 9.73
N ASN A 79 -13.98 -6.35 10.21
CA ASN A 79 -13.81 -7.50 11.10
C ASN A 79 -13.42 -7.09 12.53
N GLY A 80 -13.44 -5.78 12.86
CA GLY A 80 -13.03 -5.24 14.17
C GLY A 80 -14.14 -5.12 15.22
N GLY A 81 -15.27 -5.82 15.05
CA GLY A 81 -16.44 -5.70 15.93
C GLY A 81 -16.23 -6.27 17.34
N VAL A 82 -16.93 -5.70 18.32
CA VAL A 82 -16.95 -6.17 19.73
C VAL A 82 -17.41 -7.63 19.79
N GLY A 83 -16.71 -8.48 20.54
CA GLY A 83 -17.06 -9.90 20.75
C GLY A 83 -16.36 -10.93 19.84
N HIS A 84 -15.47 -10.50 18.94
CA HIS A 84 -14.79 -11.36 17.97
C HIS A 84 -13.25 -11.37 18.12
N GLU A 85 -12.73 -11.29 19.34
CA GLU A 85 -11.28 -11.13 19.60
C GLU A 85 -10.41 -12.23 18.96
N ALA A 86 -10.86 -13.49 19.01
CA ALA A 86 -10.14 -14.61 18.40
C ALA A 86 -10.13 -14.54 16.86
N ALA A 87 -11.27 -14.14 16.25
CA ALA A 87 -11.36 -13.97 14.80
C ALA A 87 -10.55 -12.75 14.33
N PHE A 88 -10.62 -11.65 15.06
CA PHE A 88 -9.84 -10.44 14.79
C PHE A 88 -8.33 -10.70 14.86
N ARG A 89 -7.88 -11.46 15.87
CA ARG A 89 -6.49 -11.91 15.93
C ARG A 89 -6.11 -12.75 14.72
N ASN A 90 -6.97 -13.69 14.32
CA ASN A 90 -6.70 -14.52 13.15
C ASN A 90 -6.60 -13.68 11.86
N ASP A 91 -7.44 -12.66 11.70
CA ASP A 91 -7.36 -11.75 10.57
C ASP A 91 -6.07 -10.95 10.55
N LEU A 92 -5.65 -10.41 11.71
CA LEU A 92 -4.34 -9.75 11.84
C LEU A 92 -3.18 -10.69 11.49
N PHE A 93 -3.27 -11.97 11.88
CA PHE A 93 -2.30 -12.97 11.52
C PHE A 93 -2.26 -13.22 10.00
N GLN A 94 -3.42 -13.36 9.35
CA GLN A 94 -3.48 -13.53 7.89
C GLN A 94 -2.96 -12.30 7.14
N ILE A 95 -3.24 -11.08 7.63
CA ILE A 95 -2.71 -9.83 7.08
C ILE A 95 -1.18 -9.82 7.19
N ALA A 96 -0.62 -10.01 8.39
CA ALA A 96 0.82 -10.01 8.63
C ALA A 96 1.53 -11.08 7.79
N ARG A 97 0.95 -12.28 7.71
CA ARG A 97 1.48 -13.39 6.91
C ARG A 97 1.48 -13.10 5.41
N THR A 98 0.46 -12.42 4.90
CA THR A 98 0.40 -12.00 3.49
C THR A 98 1.50 -10.98 3.19
N THR A 99 1.66 -9.96 4.04
CA THR A 99 2.71 -8.94 3.89
C THR A 99 4.13 -9.53 3.97
N LEU A 100 4.35 -10.57 4.77
CA LEU A 100 5.64 -11.26 4.87
C LEU A 100 5.91 -12.21 3.71
N SER A 101 4.89 -12.65 2.97
CA SER A 101 5.02 -13.65 1.92
C SER A 101 5.77 -13.16 0.67
N SER A 102 5.94 -11.85 0.50
CA SER A 102 6.74 -11.26 -0.59
C SER A 102 8.19 -10.94 -0.16
N LYS A 103 8.59 -11.30 1.06
CA LYS A 103 9.91 -10.98 1.65
C LYS A 103 10.75 -12.26 1.85
N ILE A 104 12.05 -12.09 2.13
CA ILE A 104 13.03 -13.17 2.37
C ILE A 104 12.59 -14.13 3.49
N LEU A 105 11.70 -13.70 4.38
CA LEU A 105 11.19 -14.45 5.53
C LEU A 105 10.15 -15.53 5.17
N LEU A 106 10.07 -15.97 3.91
CA LEU A 106 9.03 -16.90 3.45
C LEU A 106 8.95 -18.20 4.29
N HIS A 107 10.10 -18.76 4.68
CA HIS A 107 10.18 -20.01 5.44
C HIS A 107 9.75 -19.86 6.91
N GLU A 108 9.92 -18.69 7.52
CA GLU A 108 9.57 -18.44 8.92
C GLU A 108 8.41 -17.43 9.07
N ARG A 109 7.66 -17.19 7.99
CA ARG A 109 6.61 -16.17 7.95
C ARG A 109 5.55 -16.35 9.03
N ASP A 110 5.23 -17.59 9.39
CA ASP A 110 4.21 -17.89 10.41
C ASP A 110 4.72 -17.53 11.82
N TYR A 111 6.01 -17.73 12.08
CA TYR A 111 6.65 -17.32 13.33
C TYR A 111 6.69 -15.79 13.46
N PHE A 112 7.19 -15.10 12.42
CA PHE A 112 7.26 -13.64 12.41
C PHE A 112 5.88 -12.97 12.38
N ALA A 113 4.89 -13.56 11.72
CA ALA A 113 3.52 -13.07 11.73
C ALA A 113 2.92 -13.13 13.14
N ASN A 114 3.09 -14.24 13.86
CA ASN A 114 2.63 -14.34 15.25
C ASN A 114 3.30 -13.29 16.15
N LEU A 115 4.62 -13.15 16.05
CA LEU A 115 5.38 -12.18 16.83
C LEU A 115 4.92 -10.74 16.58
N ALA A 116 4.68 -10.37 15.31
CA ALA A 116 4.19 -9.05 14.93
C ALA A 116 2.79 -8.78 15.50
N VAL A 117 1.87 -9.74 15.37
CA VAL A 117 0.50 -9.60 15.89
C VAL A 117 0.49 -9.50 17.42
N ASP A 118 1.32 -10.30 18.11
CA ASP A 118 1.45 -10.24 19.57
C ASP A 118 1.97 -8.90 20.05
N ALA A 119 2.98 -8.34 19.38
CA ALA A 119 3.51 -7.02 19.68
C ALA A 119 2.44 -5.93 19.51
N VAL A 120 1.71 -5.94 18.38
CA VAL A 120 0.67 -4.94 18.09
C VAL A 120 -0.51 -5.04 19.07
N LEU A 121 -0.99 -6.24 19.38
CA LEU A 121 -2.09 -6.43 20.32
C LEU A 121 -1.71 -6.03 21.75
N ARG A 122 -0.43 -6.20 22.13
CA ARG A 122 0.08 -5.77 23.44
C ARG A 122 0.11 -4.25 23.58
N LEU A 123 0.34 -3.52 22.48
CA LEU A 123 0.40 -2.06 22.48
C LEU A 123 -0.99 -1.40 22.58
N ARG A 124 -2.09 -2.10 22.26
CA ARG A 124 -3.49 -1.61 22.36
C ARG A 124 -3.69 -0.16 21.86
N GLY A 125 -3.00 0.26 20.80
CA GLY A 125 -3.09 1.61 20.24
C GLY A 125 -2.22 2.68 20.93
N SER A 126 -1.34 2.29 21.86
CA SER A 126 -0.32 3.18 22.42
C SER A 126 0.95 3.13 21.54
N ASN A 127 1.41 4.29 21.06
CA ASN A 127 2.67 4.42 20.30
C ASN A 127 3.94 4.26 21.18
N ASN A 128 3.80 3.95 22.46
CA ASN A 128 4.93 3.74 23.37
C ASN A 128 5.29 2.25 23.45
N LEU A 129 6.44 1.90 22.88
CA LEU A 129 7.09 0.59 23.09
C LEU A 129 7.61 0.41 24.53
N PHE A 130 7.62 1.47 25.34
CA PHE A 130 7.99 1.39 26.74
C PHE A 130 6.75 1.11 27.58
N CYS A 131 6.60 -0.15 28.00
CA CYS A 131 5.76 -0.48 29.14
C CYS A 131 6.51 -0.07 30.43
N TYR A 132 6.32 1.17 30.86
CA TYR A 132 6.46 1.59 32.26
C TYR A 132 5.21 2.38 32.65
#